data_AF-A0A820URS0-F1
#
_entry.id   AF-A0A820URS0-F1
#
_cell.length_a   1.000
_cell.length_b   1.000
_cell.length_c   1.000
_cell.angle_alpha   90.00
_cell.angle_beta   90.00
_cell.angle_gamma   90.00
#
_symmetry.space_group_name_H-M   'P 1'
#
loop_
_entity.id
_entity.type
_entity.pdbx_description
1 polymer ?
#
loop_
_entity_poly.entity_id
_entity_poly.type
_entity_poly.pdbx_seq_one_letter_code
_entity_poly.pdbx_strand_id
1 'polypeptide(L)'
;MGGVASTASNSLKHVEWMWQSNLNPWSKSEPAEWSHYSDVENLIIEEEFSKKQPRATLDNYYIDFNDNLQLSKIDENKKRPIKRFVREREDQRLREERFMDLPVASTRSFGGEYGWISPFVIEVRRDLALQPEELPSNNKSIIPMLVEKAACGIIEEGKCIGKQHEAEKLANMLREKKNKKMKEVWKCCVYLYSLESFLYKTLNATMRLVGDKEHEKIWRSKIRTLGPFCLLLWDDPYNKKMKTNTTLYRGAELKPEQIAAYEEMVKNPDEYRSFQAFTSCSRSREKAEQFGNTVFIMDVLFAFIADLRGLSEYPDEEEELITPGVCFRVERVEFNHKTNKYLIYLQLRQNFSGKWEQIFSHDFYNISSIFPKYFHSY
;
A
#
# COMPACT_ATOMS: atom_id res chain seq x y z
N MET A 1 -26.93 -19.26 -27.44
CA MET A 1 -25.94 -19.60 -26.40
C MET A 1 -24.80 -18.60 -26.49
N GLY A 2 -24.93 -17.48 -25.76
CA GLY A 2 -23.90 -16.44 -25.73
C GLY A 2 -22.98 -16.67 -24.54
N GLY A 3 -21.73 -17.01 -24.81
CA GLY A 3 -20.71 -17.17 -23.79
C GLY A 3 -20.43 -15.84 -23.11
N VAL A 4 -20.64 -15.80 -21.79
CA VAL A 4 -20.21 -14.69 -20.94
C VAL A 4 -18.69 -14.77 -20.86
N ALA A 5 -18.01 -13.76 -21.38
CA ALA A 5 -16.58 -13.59 -21.17
C ALA A 5 -16.33 -13.42 -19.66
N SER A 6 -15.79 -14.47 -19.04
CA SER A 6 -15.27 -14.46 -17.68
C SER A 6 -14.13 -13.43 -17.63
N THR A 7 -14.39 -12.25 -17.08
CA THR A 7 -13.33 -11.30 -16.74
C THR A 7 -12.40 -11.95 -15.71
N ALA A 8 -11.11 -12.05 -16.03
CA ALA A 8 -10.02 -12.58 -15.20
C ALA A 8 -9.88 -11.94 -13.80
N SER A 9 -10.68 -10.92 -13.47
CA SER A 9 -10.70 -10.18 -12.20
C SER A 9 -11.03 -11.01 -10.95
N ASN A 10 -11.41 -12.29 -11.07
CA ASN A 10 -11.72 -13.18 -9.93
C ASN A 10 -10.74 -14.35 -9.78
N SER A 11 -9.73 -14.50 -10.65
CA SER A 11 -8.96 -15.75 -10.73
C SER A 11 -7.85 -15.93 -9.69
N LEU A 12 -7.41 -14.88 -8.99
CA LEU A 12 -6.39 -15.02 -7.95
C LEU A 12 -6.90 -15.69 -6.67
N LYS A 13 -8.20 -15.65 -6.40
CA LYS A 13 -8.75 -16.14 -5.13
C LYS A 13 -8.48 -17.62 -4.85
N HIS A 14 -8.06 -18.38 -5.86
CA HIS A 14 -7.88 -19.82 -5.74
C HIS A 14 -6.60 -20.36 -6.38
N VAL A 15 -5.71 -19.54 -6.95
CA VAL A 15 -4.57 -20.07 -7.73
C VAL A 15 -3.28 -19.37 -7.39
N GLU A 16 -2.25 -20.18 -7.17
CA GLU A 16 -0.93 -19.74 -6.80
C GLU A 16 0.14 -20.52 -7.56
N TRP A 17 1.00 -19.77 -8.22
CA TRP A 17 2.20 -20.29 -8.83
C TRP A 17 3.35 -20.16 -7.84
N MET A 18 4.15 -21.21 -7.74
CA MET A 18 5.31 -21.28 -6.86
C MET A 18 6.50 -21.81 -7.63
N TRP A 19 7.70 -21.47 -7.17
CA TRP A 19 8.96 -21.96 -7.69
C TRP A 19 9.80 -22.59 -6.59
N GLN A 20 10.61 -23.58 -6.95
CA GLN A 20 11.42 -24.29 -5.98
C GLN A 20 12.66 -23.46 -5.60
N SER A 21 12.73 -23.04 -4.33
CA SER A 21 13.67 -22.02 -3.84
C SER A 21 14.99 -22.54 -3.28
N ASN A 22 15.14 -23.86 -3.13
CA ASN A 22 16.40 -24.48 -2.70
C ASN A 22 17.59 -23.97 -3.53
N LEU A 23 18.78 -23.90 -2.92
CA LEU A 23 20.01 -23.53 -3.64
C LEU A 23 20.26 -24.48 -4.82
N ASN A 24 20.06 -25.78 -4.61
CA ASN A 24 19.99 -26.80 -5.65
C ASN A 24 18.57 -27.38 -5.74
N PRO A 25 17.72 -26.91 -6.67
CA PRO A 25 16.33 -27.37 -6.77
C PRO A 25 16.21 -28.83 -7.23
N TRP A 26 17.29 -29.45 -7.70
CA TRP A 26 17.31 -30.84 -8.17
C TRP A 26 17.86 -31.82 -7.14
N SER A 27 18.21 -31.33 -5.94
CA SER A 27 18.71 -32.16 -4.86
C SER A 27 17.63 -33.16 -4.41
N LYS A 28 18.01 -34.44 -4.29
CA LYS A 28 17.15 -35.49 -3.72
C LYS A 28 17.32 -35.64 -2.20
N SER A 29 18.37 -35.04 -1.64
CA SER A 29 18.70 -35.15 -0.21
C SER A 29 18.05 -34.05 0.63
N GLU A 30 17.55 -32.98 0.01
CA GLU A 30 16.92 -31.85 0.69
C GLU A 30 15.42 -31.83 0.37
N PRO A 31 14.57 -31.50 1.35
CA PRO A 31 13.15 -31.28 1.08
C PRO A 31 12.96 -30.08 0.14
N ALA A 32 11.98 -30.18 -0.76
CA ALA A 32 11.67 -29.11 -1.69
C ALA A 32 11.07 -27.91 -0.94
N GLU A 33 11.79 -26.79 -0.97
CA GLU A 33 11.32 -25.50 -0.49
C GLU A 33 10.66 -24.77 -1.65
N TRP A 34 9.48 -24.21 -1.41
CA TRP A 34 8.69 -23.53 -2.43
C TRP A 34 8.47 -22.09 -2.02
N SER A 35 8.87 -21.17 -2.88
CA SER A 35 8.60 -19.74 -2.73
C SER A 35 7.54 -19.29 -3.70
N HIS A 36 6.83 -18.24 -3.32
CA HIS A 36 5.75 -17.67 -4.09
C HIS A 36 6.27 -16.68 -5.14
N TYR A 37 5.53 -16.53 -6.23
CA TYR A 37 5.67 -15.35 -7.08
C TYR A 37 4.96 -14.16 -6.45
N SER A 38 5.37 -12.94 -6.81
CA SER A 38 4.61 -11.76 -6.41
C SER A 38 3.18 -11.83 -6.94
N ASP A 39 2.23 -11.12 -6.33
CA ASP A 39 0.83 -11.21 -6.77
C ASP A 39 0.65 -10.80 -8.24
N VAL A 40 1.44 -9.83 -8.69
CA VAL A 40 1.39 -9.35 -10.06
C VAL A 40 2.03 -10.34 -11.02
N GLU A 41 3.15 -10.95 -10.64
CA GLU A 41 3.76 -12.02 -11.44
C GLU A 41 2.80 -13.21 -11.55
N ASN A 42 2.15 -13.59 -10.44
CA ASN A 42 1.13 -14.64 -10.42
C ASN A 42 -0.05 -14.32 -11.36
N LEU A 43 -0.51 -13.05 -11.40
CA LEU A 43 -1.52 -12.59 -12.38
C LEU A 43 -1.06 -12.78 -13.81
N ILE A 44 0.20 -12.43 -14.12
CA ILE A 44 0.75 -12.57 -15.48
C ILE A 44 0.84 -14.04 -15.86
N ILE A 45 1.36 -14.89 -14.98
CA ILE A 45 1.49 -16.33 -15.23
C ILE A 45 0.13 -16.96 -15.47
N GLU A 46 -0.83 -16.74 -14.57
CA GLU A 46 -2.16 -17.35 -14.65
C GLU A 46 -2.95 -16.86 -15.87
N GLU A 47 -2.79 -15.59 -16.27
CA GLU A 47 -3.41 -15.05 -17.47
C GLU A 47 -2.88 -15.75 -18.75
N GLU A 48 -1.56 -15.87 -18.89
CA GLU A 48 -0.95 -16.49 -20.06
C GLU A 48 -1.23 -18.00 -20.11
N PHE A 49 -1.21 -18.66 -18.95
CA PHE A 49 -1.62 -20.06 -18.82
C PHE A 49 -3.08 -20.27 -19.24
N SER A 50 -4.00 -19.41 -18.79
CA SER A 50 -5.43 -19.48 -19.14
C SER A 50 -5.69 -19.26 -20.63
N LYS A 51 -4.82 -18.48 -21.30
CA LYS A 51 -4.83 -18.29 -22.75
C LYS A 51 -4.19 -19.46 -23.53
N LYS A 52 -3.74 -20.51 -22.84
CA LYS A 52 -3.02 -21.67 -23.40
C LYS A 52 -1.75 -21.25 -24.16
N GLN A 53 -1.10 -20.17 -23.73
CA GLN A 53 0.22 -19.83 -24.25
C GLN A 53 1.24 -20.86 -23.74
N PRO A 54 2.27 -21.20 -24.52
CA PRO A 54 3.30 -22.15 -24.08
C PRO A 54 4.22 -21.56 -23.01
N ARG A 55 4.26 -20.23 -22.89
CA ARG A 55 5.14 -19.52 -21.96
C ARG A 55 4.52 -18.23 -21.43
N ALA A 56 4.90 -17.83 -20.22
CA ALA A 56 4.71 -16.48 -19.71
C ALA A 56 6.05 -15.74 -19.62
N THR A 57 6.05 -14.43 -19.90
CA THR A 57 7.24 -13.58 -19.78
C THR A 57 7.11 -12.69 -18.56
N LEU A 58 8.07 -12.80 -17.63
CA LEU A 58 8.19 -11.96 -16.44
C LEU A 58 9.44 -11.11 -16.55
N ASP A 59 9.75 -10.26 -15.58
CA ASP A 59 10.89 -9.34 -15.68
C ASP A 59 12.24 -10.05 -15.82
N ASN A 60 12.55 -10.95 -14.89
CA ASN A 60 13.86 -11.61 -14.80
C ASN A 60 13.88 -13.05 -15.37
N TYR A 61 12.73 -13.59 -15.73
CA TYR A 61 12.59 -14.99 -16.15
C TYR A 61 11.44 -15.18 -17.15
N TYR A 62 11.46 -16.34 -17.79
CA TYR A 62 10.32 -16.90 -18.50
C TYR A 62 9.79 -18.11 -17.72
N ILE A 63 8.49 -18.33 -17.82
CA ILE A 63 7.83 -19.53 -17.33
C ILE A 63 7.49 -20.40 -18.53
N ASP A 64 8.05 -21.60 -18.59
CA ASP A 64 7.72 -22.63 -19.57
C ASP A 64 6.68 -23.58 -18.97
N PHE A 65 5.48 -23.58 -19.53
CA PHE A 65 4.38 -24.41 -19.04
C PHE A 65 4.44 -25.85 -19.52
N ASN A 66 5.17 -26.13 -20.60
CA ASN A 66 5.30 -27.50 -21.12
C ASN A 66 6.21 -28.32 -20.21
N ASP A 67 7.34 -27.71 -19.82
CA ASP A 67 8.34 -28.36 -18.96
C ASP A 67 8.13 -28.07 -17.47
N ASN A 68 7.21 -27.16 -17.12
CA ASN A 68 7.01 -26.64 -15.76
C ASN A 68 8.32 -26.08 -15.17
N LEU A 69 8.96 -25.18 -15.92
CA LEU A 69 10.23 -24.58 -15.53
C LEU A 69 10.16 -23.05 -15.53
N GLN A 70 10.80 -22.45 -14.55
CA GLN A 70 11.26 -21.08 -14.58
C GLN A 70 12.66 -21.06 -15.17
N LEU A 71 12.88 -20.20 -16.17
CA LEU A 71 14.15 -20.03 -16.88
C LEU A 71 14.63 -18.58 -16.70
N SER A 72 15.82 -18.38 -16.13
CA SER A 72 16.39 -17.03 -16.01
C SER A 72 16.71 -16.44 -17.39
N LYS A 73 16.44 -15.14 -17.55
CA LYS A 73 16.84 -14.38 -18.76
C LYS A 73 18.33 -14.04 -18.80
N ILE A 74 18.99 -14.06 -17.65
CA ILE A 74 20.37 -13.59 -17.47
C ILE A 74 21.34 -14.78 -17.47
N ASP A 75 20.92 -15.90 -16.86
CA ASP A 75 21.76 -17.08 -16.68
C ASP A 75 21.01 -18.33 -17.16
N GLU A 76 21.35 -18.82 -18.34
CA GLU A 76 20.69 -19.97 -18.97
C GLU A 76 20.77 -21.27 -18.14
N ASN A 77 21.72 -21.34 -17.21
CA ASN A 77 21.88 -22.49 -16.31
C ASN A 77 20.96 -22.40 -15.09
N LYS A 78 20.42 -21.21 -14.77
CA LYS A 78 19.46 -21.02 -13.68
C LYS A 78 18.06 -21.38 -14.13
N LYS A 79 17.75 -22.67 -13.93
CA LYS A 79 16.42 -23.24 -14.14
C LYS A 79 15.86 -23.77 -12.82
N ARG A 80 14.57 -23.55 -12.60
CA ARG A 80 13.88 -23.99 -11.37
C ARG A 80 12.53 -24.62 -11.71
N PRO A 81 12.16 -25.76 -11.11
CA PRO A 81 10.81 -26.28 -11.19
C PRO A 81 9.80 -25.26 -10.70
N ILE A 82 8.63 -25.27 -11.34
CA ILE A 82 7.45 -24.53 -10.88
C ILE A 82 6.30 -25.49 -10.62
N LYS A 83 5.33 -25.03 -9.85
CA LYS A 83 4.05 -25.72 -9.72
C LYS A 83 2.93 -24.70 -9.63
N ARG A 84 1.75 -25.13 -10.08
CA ARG A 84 0.49 -24.44 -9.89
C ARG A 84 -0.26 -25.12 -8.75
N PHE A 85 -0.61 -24.36 -7.72
CA PHE A 85 -1.37 -24.80 -6.58
C PHE A 85 -2.76 -24.16 -6.63
N VAL A 86 -3.80 -24.96 -6.36
CA VAL A 86 -5.18 -24.44 -6.23
C VAL A 86 -5.49 -24.41 -4.74
N ARG A 87 -5.68 -23.21 -4.19
CA ARG A 87 -5.93 -23.02 -2.76
C ARG A 87 -7.28 -23.57 -2.35
N GLU A 88 -7.30 -24.18 -1.17
CA GLU A 88 -8.56 -24.52 -0.52
C GLU A 88 -9.19 -23.27 0.10
N ARG A 89 -10.51 -23.30 0.37
CA ARG A 89 -11.22 -22.13 0.92
C ARG A 89 -10.72 -21.70 2.31
N GLU A 90 -9.97 -22.55 3.01
CA GLU A 90 -9.49 -22.33 4.37
C GLU A 90 -8.04 -21.82 4.42
N ASP A 91 -7.34 -21.72 3.28
CA ASP A 91 -5.96 -21.21 3.22
C ASP A 91 -5.92 -19.70 3.50
N GLN A 92 -5.62 -19.34 4.75
CA GLN A 92 -5.43 -17.96 5.19
C GLN A 92 -4.04 -17.45 4.79
N ARG A 93 -3.91 -16.87 3.59
CA ARG A 93 -2.66 -16.21 3.18
C ARG A 93 -2.57 -14.80 3.77
N LEU A 94 -1.42 -14.47 4.32
CA LEU A 94 -1.03 -13.09 4.62
C LEU A 94 0.10 -12.65 3.69
N ARG A 95 0.27 -11.34 3.49
CA ARG A 95 1.39 -10.77 2.75
C ARG A 95 2.66 -10.86 3.56
N GLU A 96 3.75 -11.29 2.92
CA GLU A 96 5.05 -11.47 3.60
C GLU A 96 5.62 -10.15 4.15
N GLU A 97 5.56 -9.07 3.37
CA GLU A 97 6.31 -7.82 3.69
C GLU A 97 5.44 -6.60 4.03
N ARG A 98 4.12 -6.74 4.11
CA ARG A 98 3.18 -5.60 4.22
C ARG A 98 3.42 -4.71 5.43
N PHE A 99 3.85 -5.32 6.52
CA PHE A 99 3.98 -4.68 7.83
C PHE A 99 5.41 -4.23 8.11
N MET A 100 6.40 -4.61 7.28
CA MET A 100 7.83 -4.48 7.62
C MET A 100 8.37 -3.04 7.68
N ASP A 101 7.80 -2.12 6.91
CA ASP A 101 8.42 -0.80 6.73
C ASP A 101 7.96 0.28 7.73
N LEU A 102 8.90 0.77 8.55
CA LEU A 102 9.07 2.16 9.02
C LEU A 102 10.57 2.33 9.36
N PRO A 103 11.33 3.35 8.86
CA PRO A 103 11.08 4.79 9.06
C PRO A 103 11.20 5.68 7.79
N VAL A 104 11.13 7.01 7.98
CA VAL A 104 11.28 8.03 6.93
C VAL A 104 12.68 8.06 6.29
N ALA A 105 13.72 7.99 7.12
CA ALA A 105 15.12 7.81 6.76
C ALA A 105 15.88 7.31 8.00
N SER A 106 17.14 6.90 7.88
CA SER A 106 17.97 6.50 9.04
C SER A 106 18.11 7.60 10.10
N THR A 107 17.97 8.86 9.69
CA THR A 107 18.11 10.06 10.54
C THR A 107 16.78 10.68 10.94
N ARG A 108 15.65 10.18 10.41
CA ARG A 108 14.32 10.72 10.64
C ARG A 108 13.32 9.59 10.79
N SER A 109 12.88 9.33 12.02
CA SER A 109 11.90 8.28 12.27
C SER A 109 10.50 8.64 11.77
N PHE A 110 10.12 9.93 11.86
CA PHE A 110 8.76 10.41 11.57
C PHE A 110 8.72 11.74 10.82
N GLY A 111 7.58 11.99 10.17
CA GLY A 111 7.24 13.33 9.71
C GLY A 111 7.01 14.30 10.87
N GLY A 112 7.21 15.61 10.63
CA GLY A 112 6.82 16.63 11.60
C GLY A 112 5.29 16.71 11.78
N GLU A 113 4.81 17.71 12.49
CA GLU A 113 3.40 18.03 12.50
C GLU A 113 3.02 18.63 11.15
N TYR A 114 2.39 17.83 10.30
CA TYR A 114 1.78 18.33 9.08
C TYR A 114 0.29 18.55 9.31
N GLY A 115 -0.28 19.47 8.53
CA GLY A 115 -1.70 19.76 8.58
C GLY A 115 -2.55 18.61 8.03
N TRP A 116 -3.82 18.93 7.75
CA TRP A 116 -4.84 18.01 7.24
C TRP A 116 -4.41 17.10 6.08
N ILE A 117 -3.52 17.57 5.20
CA ILE A 117 -3.11 16.89 3.98
C ILE A 117 -1.59 16.69 4.02
N SER A 118 -1.13 15.48 3.69
CA SER A 118 0.30 15.21 3.50
C SER A 118 0.91 16.18 2.49
N PRO A 119 2.09 16.77 2.75
CA PRO A 119 2.74 17.69 1.83
C PRO A 119 2.94 17.10 0.44
N PHE A 120 3.14 15.78 0.34
CA PHE A 120 3.29 15.11 -0.95
C PHE A 120 2.05 15.27 -1.81
N VAL A 121 0.85 15.07 -1.23
CA VAL A 121 -0.43 15.25 -1.94
C VAL A 121 -0.65 16.71 -2.36
N ILE A 122 -0.23 17.67 -1.52
CA ILE A 122 -0.30 19.10 -1.85
C ILE A 122 0.58 19.41 -3.07
N GLU A 123 1.82 18.94 -3.08
CA GLU A 123 2.75 19.16 -4.19
C GLU A 123 2.30 18.48 -5.48
N VAL A 124 1.71 17.29 -5.40
CA VAL A 124 1.07 16.60 -6.53
C VAL A 124 -0.07 17.42 -7.12
N ARG A 125 -0.97 17.94 -6.28
CA ARG A 125 -2.07 18.81 -6.73
C ARG A 125 -1.53 20.04 -7.47
N ARG A 126 -0.46 20.65 -6.94
CA ARG A 126 0.20 21.81 -7.55
C ARG A 126 0.85 21.48 -8.89
N ASP A 127 1.60 20.38 -9.01
CA ASP A 127 2.23 19.95 -10.27
C ASP A 127 1.17 19.61 -11.35
N LEU A 128 0.01 19.09 -10.93
CA LEU A 128 -1.14 18.85 -11.81
C LEU A 128 -1.96 20.11 -12.12
N ALA A 129 -1.60 21.27 -11.55
CA ALA A 129 -2.32 22.54 -11.67
C ALA A 129 -3.82 22.44 -11.31
N LEU A 130 -4.16 21.57 -10.36
CA LEU A 130 -5.54 21.35 -9.94
C LEU A 130 -5.94 22.30 -8.81
N GLN A 131 -7.10 22.92 -8.95
CA GLN A 131 -7.74 23.59 -7.83
C GLN A 131 -8.28 22.58 -6.82
N PRO A 132 -8.39 22.98 -5.55
CA PRO A 132 -8.94 22.17 -4.47
C PRO A 132 -10.32 21.53 -4.78
N GLU A 133 -11.18 22.21 -5.54
CA GLU A 133 -12.53 21.75 -5.92
C GLU A 133 -12.53 20.82 -7.14
N GLU A 134 -11.41 20.77 -7.86
CA GLU A 134 -11.26 20.03 -9.12
C GLU A 134 -10.81 18.59 -8.92
N LEU A 135 -10.79 18.09 -7.68
CA LEU A 135 -10.43 16.70 -7.40
C LEU A 135 -11.31 15.68 -8.16
N PRO A 136 -10.78 14.49 -8.50
CA PRO A 136 -11.48 13.54 -9.37
C PRO A 136 -12.81 13.01 -8.83
N SER A 137 -13.02 13.03 -7.51
CA SER A 137 -14.30 12.72 -6.87
C SER A 137 -15.39 13.74 -7.18
N ASN A 138 -15.01 15.01 -7.39
CA ASN A 138 -15.90 16.13 -7.71
C ASN A 138 -15.93 16.46 -9.21
N ASN A 139 -14.82 16.24 -9.92
CA ASN A 139 -14.66 16.54 -11.32
C ASN A 139 -14.38 15.27 -12.15
N LYS A 140 -15.43 14.74 -12.77
CA LYS A 140 -15.33 13.50 -13.55
C LYS A 140 -14.55 13.65 -14.85
N SER A 141 -14.42 14.87 -15.39
CA SER A 141 -13.77 15.08 -16.69
C SER A 141 -12.26 14.88 -16.63
N ILE A 142 -11.65 15.04 -15.46
CA ILE A 142 -10.20 14.87 -15.27
C ILE A 142 -9.78 13.43 -14.99
N ILE A 143 -10.72 12.54 -14.65
CA ILE A 143 -10.43 11.14 -14.31
C ILE A 143 -9.63 10.43 -15.41
N PRO A 144 -10.03 10.48 -16.71
CA PRO A 144 -9.28 9.78 -17.76
C PRO A 144 -7.84 10.25 -17.88
N MET A 145 -7.60 11.55 -17.67
CA MET A 145 -6.26 12.15 -17.73
C MET A 145 -5.41 11.70 -16.54
N LEU A 146 -5.95 11.70 -15.32
CA LEU A 146 -5.24 11.22 -14.13
C LEU A 146 -4.92 9.73 -14.21
N VAL A 147 -5.85 8.91 -14.67
CA VAL A 147 -5.65 7.47 -14.88
C VAL A 147 -4.52 7.22 -15.86
N GLU A 148 -4.45 7.97 -16.98
CA GLU A 148 -3.37 7.82 -17.95
C GLU A 148 -2.02 8.26 -17.37
N LYS A 149 -1.96 9.40 -16.69
CA LYS A 149 -0.73 9.87 -16.04
C LYS A 149 -0.24 8.88 -14.98
N ALA A 150 -1.15 8.33 -14.17
CA ALA A 150 -0.84 7.32 -13.17
C ALA A 150 -0.29 6.04 -13.82
N ALA A 151 -0.94 5.54 -14.87
CA ALA A 151 -0.50 4.35 -15.60
C ALA A 151 0.89 4.55 -16.24
N CYS A 152 1.15 5.70 -16.86
CA CYS A 152 2.47 6.02 -17.41
C CYS A 152 3.53 6.12 -16.33
N GLY A 153 3.23 6.78 -15.21
CA GLY A 153 4.15 6.92 -14.08
C GLY A 153 4.49 5.58 -13.42
N ILE A 154 3.51 4.69 -13.26
CA ILE A 154 3.75 3.31 -12.77
C ILE A 154 4.76 2.59 -13.68
N ILE A 155 4.59 2.67 -15.01
CA ILE A 155 5.50 2.06 -15.98
C ILE A 155 6.91 2.64 -15.87
N GLU A 156 7.03 3.97 -15.75
CA GLU A 156 8.32 4.65 -15.60
C GLU A 156 9.06 4.18 -14.35
N GLU A 157 8.36 4.12 -13.21
CA GLU A 157 8.92 3.64 -11.95
C GLU A 157 9.33 2.17 -12.02
N GLY A 158 8.51 1.32 -12.63
CA GLY A 158 8.84 -0.08 -12.86
C GLY A 158 10.10 -0.26 -13.69
N LYS A 159 10.24 0.52 -14.77
CA LYS A 159 11.46 0.50 -15.61
C LYS A 159 12.71 0.87 -14.81
N CYS A 160 12.64 1.87 -13.94
CA CYS A 160 13.77 2.29 -13.12
C CYS A 160 14.31 1.20 -12.18
N ILE A 161 13.48 0.22 -11.81
CA ILE A 161 13.85 -0.86 -10.87
C ILE A 161 13.90 -2.24 -11.55
N GLY A 162 13.81 -2.30 -12.89
CA GLY A 162 13.81 -3.57 -13.63
C GLY A 162 12.54 -4.41 -13.44
N LYS A 163 11.41 -3.76 -13.17
CA LYS A 163 10.07 -4.36 -12.99
C LYS A 163 9.08 -3.89 -14.07
N GLN A 164 9.51 -3.88 -15.33
CA GLN A 164 8.73 -3.33 -16.45
C GLN A 164 7.44 -4.13 -16.71
N HIS A 165 7.52 -5.46 -16.79
CA HIS A 165 6.35 -6.31 -17.06
C HIS A 165 5.34 -6.24 -15.92
N GLU A 166 5.81 -6.26 -14.67
CA GLU A 166 4.97 -6.03 -13.48
C GLU A 166 4.25 -4.67 -13.59
N ALA A 167 4.98 -3.60 -13.92
CA ALA A 167 4.41 -2.26 -14.04
C ALA A 167 3.42 -2.10 -15.20
N GLU A 168 3.70 -2.70 -16.36
CA GLU A 168 2.79 -2.72 -17.50
C GLU A 168 1.49 -3.44 -17.15
N LYS A 169 1.55 -4.54 -16.41
CA LYS A 169 0.35 -5.24 -15.92
C LYS A 169 -0.49 -4.34 -15.02
N LEU A 170 0.11 -3.72 -14.00
CA LEU A 170 -0.58 -2.80 -13.09
C LEU A 170 -1.19 -1.61 -13.84
N ALA A 171 -0.44 -1.01 -14.76
CA ALA A 171 -0.87 0.12 -15.57
C ALA A 171 -2.05 -0.24 -16.48
N ASN A 172 -2.05 -1.43 -17.09
CA ASN A 172 -3.14 -1.90 -17.94
C ASN A 172 -4.42 -2.12 -17.12
N MET A 173 -4.32 -2.74 -15.94
CA MET A 173 -5.46 -2.91 -15.04
C MET A 173 -6.09 -1.56 -14.63
N LEU A 174 -5.25 -0.55 -14.40
CA LEU A 174 -5.72 0.81 -14.10
C LEU A 174 -6.37 1.47 -15.32
N ARG A 175 -5.78 1.34 -16.52
CA ARG A 175 -6.32 1.88 -17.78
C ARG A 175 -7.69 1.30 -18.15
N GLU A 176 -7.98 0.05 -17.81
CA GLU A 176 -9.32 -0.53 -17.98
C GLU A 176 -10.42 0.25 -17.25
N LYS A 177 -10.06 1.00 -16.20
CA LYS A 177 -10.99 1.83 -15.41
C LYS A 177 -11.02 3.29 -15.85
N LYS A 178 -10.24 3.69 -16.85
CA LYS A 178 -10.07 5.08 -17.32
C LYS A 178 -11.38 5.83 -17.58
N ASN A 179 -12.36 5.15 -18.18
CA ASN A 179 -13.66 5.73 -18.52
C ASN A 179 -14.77 5.37 -17.52
N LYS A 180 -14.41 4.87 -16.34
CA LYS A 180 -15.36 4.51 -15.27
C LYS A 180 -15.52 5.68 -14.29
N LYS A 181 -16.47 5.54 -13.37
CA LYS A 181 -16.70 6.51 -12.29
C LYS A 181 -15.55 6.43 -11.27
N MET A 182 -15.27 7.53 -10.57
CA MET A 182 -14.19 7.59 -9.56
C MET A 182 -14.24 6.46 -8.54
N LYS A 183 -15.44 6.03 -8.13
CA LYS A 183 -15.66 4.84 -7.28
C LYS A 183 -14.96 3.57 -7.78
N GLU A 184 -15.03 3.30 -9.07
CA GLU A 184 -14.44 2.09 -9.67
C GLU A 184 -12.93 2.27 -9.90
N VAL A 185 -12.48 3.50 -10.20
CA VAL A 185 -11.06 3.83 -10.30
C VAL A 185 -10.39 3.68 -8.93
N TRP A 186 -10.99 4.25 -7.88
CA TRP A 186 -10.50 4.17 -6.52
C TRP A 186 -10.40 2.73 -6.02
N LYS A 187 -11.42 1.90 -6.23
CA LYS A 187 -11.37 0.47 -5.91
C LYS A 187 -10.20 -0.23 -6.60
N CYS A 188 -9.93 0.12 -7.85
CA CYS A 188 -8.79 -0.41 -8.58
C CYS A 188 -7.46 0.09 -8.00
N CYS A 189 -7.33 1.38 -7.67
CA CYS A 189 -6.14 1.90 -6.98
C CYS A 189 -5.88 1.19 -5.66
N VAL A 190 -6.91 0.97 -4.84
CA VAL A 190 -6.84 0.21 -3.59
C VAL A 190 -6.38 -1.22 -3.85
N TYR A 191 -7.00 -1.90 -4.81
CA TYR A 191 -6.62 -3.25 -5.20
C TYR A 191 -5.13 -3.32 -5.56
N LEU A 192 -4.67 -2.46 -6.49
CA LEU A 192 -3.29 -2.41 -6.95
C LEU A 192 -2.32 -2.06 -5.82
N TYR A 193 -2.68 -1.15 -4.92
CA TYR A 193 -1.89 -0.80 -3.74
C TYR A 193 -1.79 -1.98 -2.76
N SER A 194 -2.83 -2.83 -2.70
CA SER A 194 -2.86 -3.99 -1.81
C SER A 194 -2.14 -5.23 -2.36
N LEU A 195 -1.78 -5.23 -3.65
CA LEU A 195 -0.98 -6.32 -4.22
C LEU A 195 0.45 -6.27 -3.66
N GLU A 196 1.00 -7.44 -3.41
CA GLU A 196 2.43 -7.61 -3.16
C GLU A 196 3.20 -7.24 -4.44
N SER A 197 3.57 -5.96 -4.54
CA SER A 197 4.21 -5.36 -5.71
C SER A 197 5.16 -4.24 -5.30
N PHE A 198 5.95 -3.75 -6.26
CA PHE A 198 6.81 -2.59 -6.01
C PHE A 198 6.02 -1.31 -5.72
N LEU A 199 4.77 -1.19 -6.21
CA LEU A 199 4.06 0.09 -6.28
C LEU A 199 3.83 0.72 -4.90
N TYR A 200 3.28 -0.04 -3.95
CA TYR A 200 3.02 0.49 -2.61
C TYR A 200 4.32 0.76 -1.84
N LYS A 201 5.35 -0.07 -2.04
CA LYS A 201 6.67 0.09 -1.42
C LYS A 201 7.31 1.40 -1.87
N THR A 202 7.41 1.61 -3.19
CA THR A 202 8.00 2.82 -3.79
C THR A 202 7.19 4.07 -3.45
N LEU A 203 5.85 4.00 -3.51
CA LEU A 203 4.98 5.12 -3.13
C LEU A 203 5.18 5.51 -1.67
N ASN A 204 5.06 4.56 -0.74
CA ASN A 204 5.18 4.87 0.68
C ASN A 204 6.60 5.36 1.04
N ALA A 205 7.64 4.73 0.49
CA ALA A 205 9.02 5.17 0.68
C ALA A 205 9.24 6.60 0.18
N THR A 206 8.71 6.94 -1.00
CA THR A 206 8.78 8.30 -1.55
C THR A 206 8.05 9.31 -0.68
N MET A 207 6.81 9.01 -0.29
CA MET A 207 5.99 9.92 0.53
C MET A 207 6.64 10.17 1.89
N ARG A 208 7.27 9.15 2.46
CA ARG A 208 8.02 9.26 3.71
C ARG A 208 9.11 10.31 3.65
N LEU A 209 9.86 10.40 2.55
CA LEU A 209 10.95 11.38 2.35
C LEU A 209 10.46 12.84 2.24
N VAL A 210 9.15 13.09 2.20
CA VAL A 210 8.65 14.45 2.00
C VAL A 210 9.07 15.40 3.14
N GLY A 211 9.52 16.59 2.76
CA GLY A 211 10.04 17.59 3.69
C GLY A 211 11.45 17.29 4.22
N ASP A 212 12.08 16.19 3.80
CA ASP A 212 13.51 16.00 3.98
C ASP A 212 14.28 16.80 2.91
N LYS A 213 15.19 17.67 3.37
CA LYS A 213 16.01 18.52 2.50
C LYS A 213 17.10 17.73 1.80
N GLU A 214 17.64 16.69 2.43
CA GLU A 214 18.71 15.87 1.86
C GLU A 214 18.18 15.06 0.66
N HIS A 215 16.97 14.53 0.80
CA HIS A 215 16.30 13.70 -0.20
C HIS A 215 15.31 14.47 -1.08
N GLU A 216 15.37 15.81 -1.10
CA GLU A 216 14.39 16.65 -1.80
C GLU A 216 14.28 16.33 -3.29
N LYS A 217 15.43 16.19 -3.96
CA LYS A 217 15.48 15.84 -5.39
C LYS A 217 14.84 14.48 -5.66
N ILE A 218 15.00 13.53 -4.75
CA ILE A 218 14.45 12.18 -4.89
C ILE A 218 12.93 12.25 -4.86
N TRP A 219 12.31 12.73 -3.78
CA TRP A 219 10.85 12.70 -3.67
C TRP A 219 10.18 13.66 -4.66
N ARG A 220 10.80 14.80 -5.01
CA ARG A 220 10.26 15.70 -6.03
C ARG A 220 10.24 15.08 -7.42
N SER A 221 11.28 14.33 -7.80
CA SER A 221 11.31 13.66 -9.11
C SER A 221 10.14 12.67 -9.27
N LYS A 222 9.67 12.10 -8.17
CA LYS A 222 8.58 11.12 -8.13
C LYS A 222 7.18 11.72 -8.09
N ILE A 223 7.05 13.04 -7.94
CA ILE A 223 5.74 13.73 -7.98
C ILE A 223 5.05 13.44 -9.32
N ARG A 224 5.78 13.54 -10.43
CA ARG A 224 5.20 13.39 -11.77
C ARG A 224 4.81 11.95 -12.11
N THR A 225 5.50 10.97 -11.52
CA THR A 225 5.30 9.55 -11.80
C THR A 225 4.32 8.91 -10.82
N LEU A 226 4.56 9.04 -9.51
CA LEU A 226 3.73 8.41 -8.46
C LEU A 226 2.58 9.30 -8.00
N GLY A 227 2.67 10.61 -8.18
CA GLY A 227 1.68 11.57 -7.72
C GLY A 227 0.27 11.33 -8.24
N PRO A 228 0.05 11.18 -9.56
CA PRO A 228 -1.28 10.94 -10.10
C PRO A 228 -1.95 9.69 -9.50
N PHE A 229 -1.19 8.60 -9.29
CA PHE A 229 -1.71 7.41 -8.62
C PHE A 229 -2.03 7.68 -7.14
N CYS A 230 -1.12 8.37 -6.43
CA CYS A 230 -1.32 8.78 -5.04
C CYS A 230 -2.59 9.61 -4.87
N LEU A 231 -2.85 10.56 -5.77
CA LEU A 231 -4.03 11.42 -5.72
C LEU A 231 -5.32 10.61 -5.94
N LEU A 232 -5.32 9.69 -6.90
CA LEU A 232 -6.45 8.80 -7.15
C LEU A 232 -6.74 7.86 -5.97
N LEU A 233 -5.71 7.38 -5.27
CA LEU A 233 -5.86 6.56 -4.07
C LEU A 233 -6.32 7.38 -2.86
N TRP A 234 -5.82 8.61 -2.72
CA TRP A 234 -6.12 9.50 -1.60
C TRP A 234 -7.54 10.07 -1.65
N ASP A 235 -8.04 10.43 -2.84
CA ASP A 235 -9.36 11.02 -3.05
C ASP A 235 -10.48 9.97 -3.00
N ASP A 236 -10.69 9.39 -1.80
CA ASP A 236 -11.64 8.31 -1.55
C ASP A 236 -13.11 8.79 -1.62
N PRO A 237 -13.90 8.36 -2.63
CA PRO A 237 -15.30 8.77 -2.77
C PRO A 237 -16.27 8.11 -1.76
N TYR A 238 -15.78 7.15 -0.96
CA TYR A 238 -16.52 6.44 0.09
C TYR A 238 -16.28 7.03 1.48
N ASN A 239 -15.13 7.67 1.70
CA ASN A 239 -14.72 8.17 3.01
C ASN A 239 -15.31 9.55 3.35
N LYS A 240 -16.65 9.58 3.48
CA LYS A 240 -17.40 10.80 3.81
C LYS A 240 -17.46 11.10 5.31
N LYS A 241 -16.99 10.17 6.15
CA LYS A 241 -17.09 10.25 7.60
C LYS A 241 -15.79 9.77 8.24
N MET A 242 -15.25 10.57 9.14
CA MET A 242 -14.17 10.13 10.00
C MET A 242 -14.59 8.94 10.84
N LYS A 243 -13.68 8.01 11.03
CA LYS A 243 -13.80 6.93 12.00
C LYS A 243 -13.34 7.45 13.35
N THR A 244 -14.11 7.18 14.38
CA THR A 244 -13.82 7.55 15.77
C THR A 244 -13.84 6.32 16.66
N ASN A 245 -13.07 6.37 17.75
CA ASN A 245 -13.05 5.38 18.82
C ASN A 245 -12.85 3.94 18.32
N THR A 246 -11.88 3.73 17.43
CA THR A 246 -11.50 2.39 16.96
C THR A 246 -10.04 2.13 17.28
N THR A 247 -9.70 0.89 17.59
CA THR A 247 -8.30 0.47 17.78
C THR A 247 -7.82 -0.27 16.55
N LEU A 248 -6.62 0.07 16.09
CA LEU A 248 -5.94 -0.55 14.96
C LEU A 248 -4.59 -1.10 15.37
N TYR A 249 -4.11 -2.11 14.65
CA TYR A 249 -2.87 -2.79 14.95
C TYR A 249 -1.96 -2.83 13.72
N ARG A 250 -0.67 -2.66 13.91
CA ARG A 250 0.32 -2.77 12.84
C ARG A 250 1.59 -3.41 13.38
N GLY A 251 1.97 -4.56 12.84
CA GLY A 251 3.32 -5.08 13.06
C GLY A 251 4.34 -4.25 12.29
N ALA A 252 5.59 -4.22 12.75
CA ALA A 252 6.71 -3.63 12.04
C ALA A 252 8.05 -4.17 12.53
N GLU A 253 9.05 -4.13 11.65
CA GLU A 253 10.43 -4.37 12.03
C GLU A 253 11.11 -3.02 12.26
N LEU A 254 11.47 -2.73 13.51
CA LEU A 254 12.14 -1.48 13.88
C LEU A 254 13.57 -1.76 14.35
N LYS A 255 14.50 -0.90 13.96
CA LYS A 255 15.85 -0.87 14.55
C LYS A 255 15.82 -0.33 15.98
N PRO A 256 16.80 -0.68 16.83
CA PRO A 256 16.89 -0.18 18.20
C PRO A 256 16.81 1.35 18.31
N GLU A 257 17.45 2.09 17.39
CA GLU A 257 17.46 3.55 17.41
C GLU A 257 16.08 4.15 17.14
N GLN A 258 15.24 3.43 16.38
CA GLN A 258 13.88 3.85 16.10
C GLN A 258 12.96 3.63 17.29
N ILE A 259 13.13 2.50 18.00
CA ILE A 259 12.41 2.22 19.24
C ILE A 259 12.75 3.27 20.29
N ALA A 260 14.04 3.59 20.45
CA ALA A 260 14.49 4.67 21.34
C ALA A 260 13.86 6.03 20.99
N ALA A 261 13.66 6.34 19.71
CA ALA A 261 12.97 7.57 19.30
C ALA A 261 11.50 7.60 19.75
N TYR A 262 10.81 6.47 19.75
CA TYR A 262 9.45 6.36 20.31
C TYR A 262 9.45 6.49 21.83
N GLU A 263 10.42 5.88 22.53
CA GLU A 263 10.57 6.00 23.98
C GLU A 263 10.82 7.45 24.41
N GLU A 264 11.61 8.21 23.65
CA GLU A 264 11.87 9.63 23.92
C GLU A 264 10.59 10.47 23.78
N MET A 265 9.76 10.18 22.77
CA MET A 265 8.47 10.88 22.58
C MET A 265 7.51 10.71 23.77
N VAL A 266 7.58 9.59 24.50
CA VAL A 266 6.75 9.38 25.71
C VAL A 266 7.02 10.45 26.77
N LYS A 267 8.24 11.01 26.80
CA LYS A 267 8.63 12.06 27.75
C LYS A 267 8.00 13.42 27.42
N ASN A 268 7.49 13.59 26.19
CA ASN A 268 6.87 14.82 25.70
C ASN A 268 5.41 14.53 25.27
N PRO A 269 4.45 14.45 26.21
CA PRO A 269 3.08 14.00 25.92
C PRO A 269 2.27 14.93 24.98
N ASP A 270 2.74 16.17 24.83
CA ASP A 270 2.16 17.18 23.93
C ASP A 270 2.76 17.11 22.52
N GLU A 271 3.80 16.31 22.32
CA GLU A 271 4.50 16.21 21.04
C GLU A 271 3.76 15.29 20.07
N TYR A 272 3.34 15.85 18.94
CA TYR A 272 2.77 15.07 17.85
C TYR A 272 3.77 14.86 16.72
N ARG A 273 3.57 13.73 16.04
CA ARG A 273 4.20 13.38 14.76
C ARG A 273 3.12 12.96 13.80
N SER A 274 3.48 12.63 12.56
CA SER A 274 2.49 12.17 11.59
C SER A 274 3.02 11.13 10.62
N PHE A 275 2.09 10.28 10.17
CA PHE A 275 2.33 9.33 9.10
C PHE A 275 2.36 10.07 7.76
N GLN A 276 3.53 10.12 7.11
CA GLN A 276 3.68 10.83 5.84
C GLN A 276 3.09 10.10 4.65
N ALA A 277 3.01 8.77 4.76
CA ALA A 277 2.51 7.86 3.75
C ALA A 277 1.21 7.21 4.22
N PHE A 278 0.58 6.47 3.32
CA PHE A 278 -0.50 5.57 3.67
C PHE A 278 0.02 4.52 4.67
N THR A 279 -0.78 4.23 5.70
CA THR A 279 -0.39 3.29 6.75
C THR A 279 -1.40 2.15 6.81
N SER A 280 -1.01 0.99 6.27
CA SER A 280 -1.80 -0.24 6.34
C SER A 280 -1.80 -0.79 7.76
N CYS A 281 -2.99 -1.02 8.30
CA CYS A 281 -3.22 -1.55 9.63
C CYS A 281 -4.17 -2.75 9.53
N SER A 282 -4.30 -3.49 10.63
CA SER A 282 -5.28 -4.56 10.81
C SER A 282 -6.21 -4.22 11.95
N ARG A 283 -7.47 -4.66 11.86
CA ARG A 283 -8.39 -4.71 13.02
C ARG A 283 -8.04 -5.85 13.98
N SER A 284 -7.30 -6.86 13.52
CA SER A 284 -6.90 -8.01 14.32
C SER A 284 -5.49 -7.82 14.87
N ARG A 285 -5.39 -7.77 16.20
CA ARG A 285 -4.12 -7.76 16.91
C ARG A 285 -3.30 -9.01 16.59
N GLU A 286 -3.96 -10.17 16.59
CA GLU A 286 -3.33 -11.46 16.33
C GLU A 286 -2.64 -11.47 14.96
N LYS A 287 -3.29 -10.92 13.92
CA LYS A 287 -2.69 -10.83 12.59
C LYS A 287 -1.49 -9.87 12.59
N ALA A 288 -1.61 -8.70 13.21
CA ALA A 288 -0.51 -7.74 13.28
C ALA A 288 0.70 -8.28 14.07
N GLU A 289 0.47 -9.09 15.11
CA GLU A 289 1.52 -9.71 15.91
C GLU A 289 2.38 -10.73 15.15
N GLN A 290 1.94 -11.20 13.98
CA GLN A 290 2.73 -12.13 13.16
C GLN A 290 3.93 -11.46 12.48
N PHE A 291 4.00 -10.13 12.48
CA PHE A 291 4.99 -9.38 11.72
C PHE A 291 6.01 -8.65 12.61
N GLY A 292 7.26 -8.66 12.16
CA GLY A 292 8.38 -7.90 12.71
C GLY A 292 8.66 -8.09 14.20
N ASN A 293 9.45 -7.19 14.79
CA ASN A 293 9.82 -7.19 16.21
C ASN A 293 8.98 -6.23 17.07
N THR A 294 8.08 -5.46 16.46
CA THR A 294 7.29 -4.42 17.10
C THR A 294 5.82 -4.48 16.68
N VAL A 295 4.92 -4.14 17.59
CA VAL A 295 3.48 -4.01 17.33
C VAL A 295 3.01 -2.63 17.80
N PHE A 296 2.50 -1.86 16.85
CA PHE A 296 1.78 -0.63 17.13
C PHE A 296 0.33 -0.95 17.52
N ILE A 297 -0.10 -0.39 18.64
CA ILE A 297 -1.48 -0.43 19.12
C ILE A 297 -1.99 1.00 19.05
N MET A 298 -2.91 1.26 18.12
CA MET A 298 -3.28 2.60 17.69
C MET A 298 -4.74 2.88 18.05
N ASP A 299 -4.95 3.70 19.07
CA ASP A 299 -6.28 4.19 19.41
C ASP A 299 -6.61 5.43 18.57
N VAL A 300 -7.57 5.26 17.65
CA VAL A 300 -7.98 6.30 16.71
C VAL A 300 -9.10 7.13 17.33
N LEU A 301 -8.77 8.35 17.75
CA LEU A 301 -9.77 9.31 18.22
C LEU A 301 -10.65 9.77 17.06
N PHE A 302 -10.02 10.22 15.97
CA PHE A 302 -10.68 10.58 14.73
C PHE A 302 -9.69 10.60 13.56
N ALA A 303 -9.93 9.81 12.51
CA ALA A 303 -9.11 9.81 11.30
C ALA A 303 -9.92 9.35 10.08
N PHE A 304 -9.41 9.67 8.89
CA PHE A 304 -9.89 9.05 7.65
C PHE A 304 -9.23 7.69 7.47
N ILE A 305 -10.09 6.66 7.40
CA ILE A 305 -9.64 5.29 7.27
C ILE A 305 -10.53 4.58 6.24
N ALA A 306 -9.91 3.83 5.34
CA ALA A 306 -10.59 3.01 4.36
C ALA A 306 -10.57 1.53 4.79
N ASP A 307 -11.70 0.83 4.65
CA ASP A 307 -11.78 -0.63 4.82
C ASP A 307 -11.44 -1.32 3.49
N LEU A 308 -10.41 -2.15 3.52
CA LEU A 308 -9.86 -2.80 2.33
C LEU A 308 -10.25 -4.28 2.25
N ARG A 309 -10.96 -4.85 3.24
CA ARG A 309 -11.31 -6.28 3.32
C ARG A 309 -11.99 -6.79 2.05
N GLY A 310 -12.89 -6.01 1.48
CA GLY A 310 -13.64 -6.39 0.27
C GLY A 310 -12.91 -6.13 -1.05
N LEU A 311 -11.73 -5.51 -1.00
CA LEU A 311 -10.99 -5.01 -2.16
C LEU A 311 -9.56 -5.55 -2.25
N SER A 312 -9.02 -6.14 -1.19
CA SER A 312 -7.69 -6.75 -1.20
C SER A 312 -7.74 -8.22 -1.60
N GLU A 313 -6.63 -8.74 -2.12
CA GLU A 313 -6.38 -10.19 -2.25
C GLU A 313 -6.19 -10.89 -0.89
N TYR A 314 -6.09 -10.11 0.20
CA TYR A 314 -5.86 -10.58 1.56
C TYR A 314 -6.99 -10.16 2.51
N PRO A 315 -8.21 -10.67 2.33
CA PRO A 315 -9.36 -10.29 3.16
C PRO A 315 -9.15 -10.63 4.65
N ASP A 316 -8.40 -11.70 4.95
CA ASP A 316 -8.15 -12.19 6.31
C ASP A 316 -7.16 -11.32 7.10
N GLU A 317 -6.45 -10.40 6.42
CA GLU A 317 -5.63 -9.38 7.09
C GLU A 317 -6.48 -8.31 7.78
N GLU A 318 -7.78 -8.28 7.50
CA GLU A 318 -8.74 -7.29 8.02
C GLU A 318 -8.21 -5.84 7.87
N GLU A 319 -7.72 -5.53 6.67
CA GLU A 319 -7.00 -4.28 6.41
C GLU A 319 -7.86 -3.05 6.59
N GLU A 320 -7.31 -2.10 7.34
CA GLU A 320 -7.70 -0.71 7.32
C GLU A 320 -6.53 0.18 6.89
N LEU A 321 -6.76 1.04 5.89
CA LEU A 321 -5.75 1.95 5.36
C LEU A 321 -5.95 3.34 5.93
N ILE A 322 -5.00 3.79 6.74
CA ILE A 322 -4.97 5.13 7.29
C ILE A 322 -4.40 6.09 6.23
N THR A 323 -5.07 7.22 6.03
CA THR A 323 -4.64 8.21 5.04
C THR A 323 -3.36 8.95 5.49
N PRO A 324 -2.50 9.36 4.53
CA PRO A 324 -1.36 10.23 4.78
C PRO A 324 -1.75 11.52 5.52
N GLY A 325 -0.91 11.95 6.46
CA GLY A 325 -1.08 13.17 7.25
C GLY A 325 -1.74 12.97 8.62
N VAL A 326 -2.21 11.76 8.94
CA VAL A 326 -2.74 11.46 10.28
C VAL A 326 -1.63 11.62 11.32
N CYS A 327 -1.92 12.40 12.35
CA CYS A 327 -1.03 12.66 13.46
C CYS A 327 -1.16 11.59 14.54
N PHE A 328 -0.08 11.38 15.27
CA PHE A 328 -0.06 10.52 16.44
C PHE A 328 0.83 11.11 17.53
N ARG A 329 0.54 10.73 18.77
CA ARG A 329 1.46 10.82 19.90
C ARG A 329 1.69 9.44 20.48
N VAL A 330 2.80 9.28 21.20
CA VAL A 330 3.14 8.01 21.87
C VAL A 330 2.65 8.10 23.30
N GLU A 331 1.76 7.18 23.69
CA GLU A 331 1.27 7.12 25.07
C GLU A 331 2.23 6.34 25.97
N ARG A 332 2.74 5.21 25.45
CA ARG A 332 3.74 4.39 26.15
C ARG A 332 4.41 3.40 25.20
N VAL A 333 5.57 2.91 25.62
CA VAL A 333 6.32 1.83 24.99
C VAL A 333 6.57 0.75 26.03
N GLU A 334 6.28 -0.50 25.70
CA GLU A 334 6.47 -1.66 26.56
C GLU A 334 7.22 -2.77 25.82
N PHE A 335 7.93 -3.63 26.55
CA PHE A 335 8.50 -4.84 25.97
C PHE A 335 7.76 -6.07 26.51
N ASN A 336 7.19 -6.86 25.60
CA ASN A 336 6.50 -8.09 25.95
C ASN A 336 7.47 -9.27 25.89
N HIS A 337 7.92 -9.72 27.07
CA HIS A 337 8.84 -10.86 27.19
C HIS A 337 8.27 -12.19 26.70
N LYS A 338 6.95 -12.36 26.63
CA LYS A 338 6.32 -13.61 26.15
C LYS A 338 6.43 -13.74 24.64
N THR A 339 6.21 -12.64 23.93
CA THR A 339 6.25 -12.60 22.46
C THR A 339 7.59 -12.10 21.92
N ASN A 340 8.49 -11.64 22.80
CA ASN A 340 9.77 -11.01 22.46
C ASN A 340 9.58 -9.83 21.49
N LYS A 341 8.56 -8.99 21.73
CA LYS A 341 8.19 -7.86 20.88
C LYS A 341 8.01 -6.57 21.68
N TYR A 342 8.32 -5.44 21.06
CA TYR A 342 7.95 -4.13 21.58
C TYR A 342 6.47 -3.84 21.27
N LEU A 343 5.76 -3.27 22.24
CA LEU A 343 4.40 -2.77 22.11
C LEU A 343 4.44 -1.25 22.20
N ILE A 344 4.08 -0.57 21.12
CA ILE A 344 4.07 0.90 21.04
C ILE A 344 2.63 1.37 20.97
N TYR A 345 2.18 2.05 22.01
CA TYR A 345 0.81 2.55 22.13
C TYR A 345 0.75 3.96 21.58
N LEU A 346 -0.07 4.16 20.56
CA LEU A 346 -0.24 5.42 19.85
C LEU A 346 -1.67 5.91 19.99
N GLN A 347 -1.83 7.21 20.16
CA GLN A 347 -3.12 7.88 20.03
C GLN A 347 -3.13 8.66 18.71
N LEU A 348 -4.07 8.33 17.83
CA LEU A 348 -4.15 8.89 16.48
C LEU A 348 -5.27 9.93 16.38
N ARG A 349 -4.95 11.05 15.72
CA ARG A 349 -5.90 12.10 15.37
C ARG A 349 -5.53 12.76 14.05
N GLN A 350 -6.54 13.15 13.27
CA GLN A 350 -6.32 14.01 12.12
C GLN A 350 -6.01 15.43 12.62
N ASN A 351 -4.87 16.02 12.26
CA ASN A 351 -4.58 17.37 12.75
C ASN A 351 -5.39 18.42 11.96
N PHE A 352 -6.05 19.32 12.70
CA PHE A 352 -6.75 20.47 12.15
C PHE A 352 -6.00 21.74 12.59
N SER A 353 -5.85 22.73 11.71
CA SER A 353 -5.26 24.01 12.13
C SER A 353 -6.08 24.68 13.25
N GLY A 354 -5.38 25.39 14.16
CA GLY A 354 -5.84 25.75 15.51
C GLY A 354 -7.15 26.54 15.68
N LYS A 355 -7.79 27.02 14.60
CA LYS A 355 -9.17 27.57 14.69
C LYS A 355 -10.23 26.47 14.84
N TRP A 356 -9.91 25.25 14.43
CA TRP A 356 -10.85 24.15 14.27
C TRP A 356 -10.75 23.09 15.38
N GLU A 357 -9.63 23.01 16.10
CA GLU A 357 -9.52 22.16 17.30
C GLU A 357 -10.63 22.47 18.32
N GLN A 358 -11.02 23.75 18.45
CA GLN A 358 -12.12 24.17 19.32
C GLN A 358 -13.49 23.70 18.84
N ILE A 359 -13.74 23.68 17.52
CA ILE A 359 -15.04 23.31 16.93
C ILE A 359 -15.25 21.79 16.97
N PHE A 360 -14.21 21.02 16.64
CA PHE A 360 -14.28 19.56 16.69
C PHE A 360 -14.29 19.02 18.12
N SER A 361 -13.85 19.80 19.13
CA SER A 361 -14.00 19.41 20.53
C SER A 361 -15.45 19.38 21.03
N HIS A 362 -16.41 19.94 20.28
CA HIS A 362 -17.81 20.07 20.72
C HIS A 362 -18.85 19.40 19.79
N ASP A 363 -18.62 19.30 18.48
CA ASP A 363 -19.61 18.77 17.51
C ASP A 363 -19.03 17.69 16.57
N PHE A 364 -19.04 16.43 17.00
CA PHE A 364 -18.53 15.29 16.22
C PHE A 364 -19.51 14.71 15.17
N TYR A 365 -20.74 15.24 15.04
CA TYR A 365 -21.84 14.45 14.45
C TYR A 365 -22.17 14.69 12.97
N ASN A 366 -21.66 15.72 12.28
CA ASN A 366 -21.98 15.89 10.86
C ASN A 366 -20.92 16.65 10.03
N ILE A 367 -19.92 15.91 9.56
CA ILE A 367 -18.84 16.41 8.69
C ILE A 367 -19.30 16.59 7.22
N SER A 368 -20.50 16.14 6.84
CA SER A 368 -20.97 16.20 5.44
C SER A 368 -21.32 17.60 4.93
N SER A 369 -21.63 18.56 5.82
CA SER A 369 -21.83 19.98 5.46
C SER A 369 -20.52 20.78 5.42
N ILE A 370 -19.45 20.15 5.90
CA ILE A 370 -18.15 20.75 6.12
C ILE A 370 -17.34 20.58 4.82
N PHE A 371 -17.11 19.35 4.35
CA PHE A 371 -16.25 18.98 3.21
C PHE A 371 -16.05 20.00 2.05
N PRO A 372 -17.08 20.62 1.43
CA PRO A 372 -16.87 21.51 0.28
C PRO A 372 -16.13 22.82 0.62
N LYS A 373 -16.10 23.28 1.88
CA LYS A 373 -15.50 24.57 2.26
C LYS A 373 -14.03 24.50 2.68
N TYR A 374 -13.47 23.32 2.90
CA TYR A 374 -12.19 23.12 3.62
C TYR A 374 -10.98 23.14 2.69
N PHE A 375 -11.25 23.13 1.40
CA PHE A 375 -10.27 23.18 0.35
C PHE A 375 -9.84 24.62 0.01
N HIS A 376 -10.60 25.64 0.44
CA HIS A 376 -10.33 27.06 0.17
C HIS A 376 -9.21 27.69 1.03
N SER A 377 -8.59 26.94 1.96
CA SER A 377 -7.65 27.52 2.95
C SER A 377 -6.20 27.00 2.90
N TYR A 378 -5.81 26.25 1.86
CA TYR A 378 -4.44 25.74 1.67
C TYR A 378 -3.91 25.76 0.23
#